data_AF-A0A519DGM1-F1
#
_entry.id   AF-A0A519DGM1-F1
#
_cell.length_a   1.000
_cell.length_b   1.000
_cell.length_c   1.000
_cell.angle_alpha   90.00
_cell.angle_beta   90.00
_cell.angle_gamma   90.00
#
_symmetry.space_group_name_H-M   'P 1'
#
loop_
_entity.id
_entity.type
_entity.pdbx_description
1 polymer ?
#
loop_
_entity_poly.entity_id
_entity_poly.type
_entity_poly.pdbx_seq_one_letter_code
_entity_poly.pdbx_strand_id
1 'polypeptide(L)'
;MGRFDLHTIRQAESRVAAEIASIQDNWALVGIDGGGEETIYELSAFLEELGKNVFLICPECGLCNECSDPMTTIGNRPIFKSVELIDEPVDVLSIHGNVDYWFLTTSISQRMQWYGDIKVICSSAPEDERWVSEMFDYGIAVANFDEISNQLENQL
;
A
#
# COMPACT_ATOMS: atom_id res chain seq x y z
N MET A 1 3.93 -3.72 22.50
CA MET A 1 4.88 -3.40 21.42
C MET A 1 4.72 -1.92 21.11
N GLY A 2 5.82 -1.15 21.10
CA GLY A 2 5.77 0.31 21.09
C GLY A 2 5.13 0.85 19.81
N ARG A 3 4.20 1.82 19.96
CA ARG A 3 3.81 2.70 18.86
C ARG A 3 5.07 3.41 18.39
N PHE A 4 5.57 3.08 17.21
CA PHE A 4 6.64 3.84 16.57
C PHE A 4 6.11 5.25 16.30
N ASP A 5 6.81 6.26 16.80
CA ASP A 5 6.48 7.65 16.53
C ASP A 5 6.89 8.00 15.09
N LEU A 6 6.10 8.84 14.42
CA LEU A 6 6.30 9.27 13.03
C LEU A 6 7.71 9.87 12.78
N HIS A 7 8.33 10.50 13.78
CA HIS A 7 9.70 11.02 13.66
C HIS A 7 10.74 9.90 13.56
N THR A 8 10.49 8.76 14.23
CA THR A 8 11.36 7.57 14.17
C THR A 8 11.24 6.86 12.82
N ILE A 9 10.07 6.95 12.18
CA ILE A 9 9.78 6.32 10.88
C ILE A 9 10.42 7.09 9.72
N ARG A 10 10.48 8.44 9.80
CA ARG A 10 11.00 9.33 8.75
C ARG A 10 12.45 9.06 8.30
N GLN A 11 13.27 8.46 9.16
CA GLN A 11 14.68 8.15 8.87
C GLN A 11 14.96 6.65 8.84
N ALA A 12 13.91 5.84 8.85
CA ALA A 12 14.06 4.40 8.79
C ALA A 12 14.70 4.00 7.45
N GLU A 13 15.80 3.26 7.52
CA GLU A 13 16.31 2.54 6.35
C GLU A 13 15.22 1.60 5.81
N SER A 14 15.24 1.32 4.52
CA SER A 14 14.25 0.47 3.84
C SER A 14 13.96 -0.83 4.61
N ARG A 15 15.00 -1.47 5.16
CA ARG A 15 14.88 -2.67 6.00
C ARG A 15 14.04 -2.47 7.26
N VAL A 16 14.20 -1.34 7.95
CA VAL A 16 13.42 -1.00 9.15
C VAL A 16 11.98 -0.64 8.75
N ALA A 17 11.80 0.05 7.62
CA ALA A 17 10.48 0.30 7.05
C ALA A 17 9.76 -1.02 6.73
N ALA A 18 10.48 -2.02 6.23
CA ALA A 18 9.97 -3.35 5.95
C ALA A 18 9.55 -4.11 7.22
N GLU A 19 10.37 -4.06 8.28
CA GLU A 19 10.02 -4.62 9.60
C GLU A 19 8.75 -3.96 10.18
N ILE A 20 8.59 -2.66 9.98
CA ILE A 20 7.39 -1.93 10.44
C ILE A 20 6.17 -2.31 9.62
N ALA A 21 6.29 -2.41 8.30
CA ALA A 21 5.20 -2.82 7.42
C ALA A 21 4.69 -4.22 7.79
N SER A 22 5.61 -5.17 7.98
CA SER A 22 5.27 -6.59 8.19
C SER A 22 4.43 -6.85 9.45
N ILE A 23 4.46 -5.94 10.43
CA ILE A 23 3.64 -6.04 11.64
C ILE A 23 2.31 -5.27 11.55
N GLN A 24 2.08 -4.47 10.51
CA GLN A 24 0.81 -3.74 10.35
C GLN A 24 -0.30 -4.68 9.88
N ASP A 25 -1.55 -4.32 10.19
CA ASP A 25 -2.70 -5.17 9.93
C ASP A 25 -3.49 -4.77 8.67
N ASN A 26 -3.45 -3.49 8.26
CA ASN A 26 -4.25 -3.01 7.13
C ASN A 26 -3.38 -2.65 5.93
N TRP A 27 -3.55 -3.41 4.85
CA TRP A 27 -2.77 -3.32 3.63
C TRP A 27 -3.64 -2.91 2.45
N ALA A 28 -3.19 -1.92 1.69
CA ALA A 28 -3.80 -1.55 0.42
C ALA A 28 -2.83 -1.89 -0.72
N LEU A 29 -3.25 -2.76 -1.65
CA LEU A 29 -2.47 -3.20 -2.79
C LEU A 29 -2.94 -2.46 -4.04
N VAL A 30 -2.07 -1.63 -4.61
CA VAL A 30 -2.34 -0.79 -5.79
C VAL A 30 -1.69 -1.40 -7.02
N GLY A 31 -2.38 -1.35 -8.16
CA GLY A 31 -1.83 -1.76 -9.45
C GLY A 31 -2.49 -3.00 -10.05
N ILE A 32 -3.64 -3.39 -9.51
CA ILE A 32 -4.44 -4.46 -10.12
C ILE A 32 -5.03 -3.91 -11.41
N ASP A 33 -4.75 -4.55 -12.54
CA ASP A 33 -5.20 -4.10 -13.87
C ASP A 33 -6.18 -5.09 -14.53
N GLY A 34 -6.89 -5.91 -13.74
CA GLY A 34 -7.81 -6.93 -14.27
C GLY A 34 -7.16 -8.00 -15.16
N GLY A 35 -5.87 -7.87 -15.49
CA GLY A 35 -5.09 -8.67 -16.43
C GLY A 35 -4.26 -9.77 -15.78
N GLY A 36 -4.43 -10.02 -14.48
CA GLY A 36 -3.81 -11.16 -13.83
C GLY A 36 -2.36 -10.93 -13.42
N GLU A 37 -2.06 -9.86 -12.66
CA GLU A 37 -0.79 -9.81 -11.92
C GLU A 37 -0.80 -10.90 -10.82
N GLU A 38 -0.33 -12.09 -11.17
CA GLU A 38 -0.24 -13.28 -10.30
C GLU A 38 0.40 -12.93 -8.95
N THR A 39 1.42 -12.07 -8.96
CA THR A 39 2.14 -11.61 -7.77
C THR A 39 1.26 -10.83 -6.78
N ILE A 40 0.34 -9.95 -7.24
CA ILE A 40 -0.56 -9.23 -6.32
C ILE A 40 -1.54 -10.22 -5.69
N TYR A 41 -2.03 -11.19 -6.47
CA TYR A 41 -2.96 -12.19 -5.95
C TYR A 41 -2.30 -13.12 -4.93
N GLU A 42 -1.10 -13.60 -5.22
CA GLU A 42 -0.29 -14.40 -4.30
C GLU A 42 -0.02 -13.64 -3.01
N LEU A 43 0.45 -12.39 -3.10
CA LEU A 43 0.68 -11.55 -1.93
C LEU A 43 -0.62 -11.31 -1.14
N SER A 44 -1.73 -11.03 -1.83
CA SER A 44 -3.01 -10.80 -1.18
C SER A 44 -3.47 -12.02 -0.38
N ALA A 45 -3.39 -13.22 -0.98
CA ALA A 45 -3.77 -14.46 -0.32
C ALA A 45 -2.84 -14.74 0.85
N PHE A 46 -1.54 -14.52 0.68
CA PHE A 46 -0.55 -14.71 1.72
C PHE A 46 -0.77 -13.78 2.92
N LEU A 47 -1.03 -12.50 2.68
CA LEU A 47 -1.37 -11.54 3.74
C LEU A 47 -2.67 -11.93 4.46
N GLU A 48 -3.69 -12.39 3.74
CA GLU A 48 -4.93 -12.89 4.33
C GLU A 48 -4.71 -14.14 5.19
N GLU A 49 -3.82 -15.06 4.77
CA GLU A 49 -3.42 -16.24 5.57
C GLU A 49 -2.73 -15.85 6.88
N LEU A 50 -1.97 -14.75 6.88
CA LEU A 50 -1.39 -14.13 8.07
C LEU A 50 -2.42 -13.35 8.92
N GLY A 51 -3.70 -13.33 8.53
CA GLY A 51 -4.78 -12.65 9.24
C GLY A 51 -4.82 -11.14 9.04
N LYS A 52 -4.19 -10.62 7.97
CA LYS A 52 -4.18 -9.20 7.63
C LYS A 52 -5.44 -8.80 6.87
N ASN A 53 -5.83 -7.53 6.99
CA ASN A 53 -6.88 -6.93 6.18
C ASN A 53 -6.27 -6.41 4.89
N VAL A 54 -6.81 -6.86 3.75
CA VAL A 54 -6.29 -6.51 2.41
C VAL A 54 -7.34 -5.78 1.60
N PHE A 55 -7.00 -4.59 1.13
CA PHE A 55 -7.79 -3.76 0.24
C PHE A 55 -7.15 -3.74 -1.15
N LEU A 56 -7.96 -4.00 -2.17
CA LEU A 56 -7.50 -4.09 -3.55
C LEU A 56 -7.80 -2.78 -4.28
N ILE A 57 -6.80 -2.15 -4.90
CA ILE A 57 -6.93 -0.88 -5.61
C ILE A 57 -6.56 -1.03 -7.08
N CYS A 58 -7.52 -0.71 -7.94
CA CYS A 58 -7.35 -0.59 -9.39
C CYS A 58 -7.64 0.86 -9.82
N PRO A 59 -6.61 1.71 -10.02
CA PRO A 59 -6.80 3.10 -10.45
C PRO A 59 -7.62 3.26 -11.74
N GLU A 60 -7.50 2.30 -12.65
CA GLU A 60 -8.13 2.36 -13.97
C GLU A 60 -9.55 1.79 -13.99
N CYS A 61 -9.86 0.82 -13.13
CA CYS A 61 -11.04 -0.04 -13.25
C CYS A 61 -11.82 -0.23 -11.95
N GLY A 62 -11.32 0.21 -10.80
CA GLY A 62 -11.95 -0.03 -9.51
C GLY A 62 -13.29 0.69 -9.33
N LEU A 63 -14.02 0.29 -8.29
CA LEU A 63 -15.28 0.90 -7.87
C LEU A 63 -15.13 2.41 -7.70
N CYS A 64 -15.98 3.17 -8.38
CA CYS A 64 -16.11 4.60 -8.17
C CYS A 64 -17.56 5.04 -8.40
N ASN A 65 -18.04 6.02 -7.62
CA ASN A 65 -19.44 6.48 -7.65
C ASN A 65 -19.85 7.11 -9.00
N GLU A 66 -18.88 7.52 -9.81
CA GLU A 66 -19.07 8.22 -11.08
C GLU A 66 -18.74 7.33 -12.31
N CYS A 67 -18.36 6.08 -12.08
CA CYS A 67 -17.90 5.16 -13.13
C CYS A 67 -19.09 4.44 -13.78
N SER A 68 -19.11 4.37 -15.11
CA SER A 68 -20.19 3.75 -15.88
C SER A 68 -20.23 2.22 -15.78
N ASP A 69 -19.07 1.58 -15.59
CA ASP A 69 -18.93 0.11 -15.49
C ASP A 69 -17.69 -0.27 -14.67
N PRO A 70 -17.67 0.01 -13.35
CA PRO A 70 -16.53 -0.32 -12.52
C PRO A 70 -16.43 -1.84 -12.31
N MET A 71 -15.19 -2.34 -12.27
CA MET A 71 -14.90 -3.65 -11.74
C MET A 71 -15.10 -3.60 -10.22
N THR A 72 -16.22 -4.16 -9.77
CA THR A 72 -16.64 -4.04 -8.37
C THR A 72 -15.95 -5.05 -7.47
N THR A 73 -15.59 -6.23 -7.99
CA THR A 73 -14.95 -7.29 -7.22
C THR A 73 -14.01 -8.20 -8.02
N ILE A 74 -12.99 -8.77 -7.37
CA ILE A 74 -12.27 -9.97 -7.82
C ILE A 74 -12.31 -11.01 -6.69
N GLY A 75 -12.79 -12.23 -6.99
CA GLY A 75 -12.85 -13.29 -5.98
C GLY A 75 -13.67 -12.89 -4.75
N ASN A 76 -14.78 -12.16 -4.93
CA ASN A 76 -15.62 -11.54 -3.89
C ASN A 76 -14.99 -10.39 -3.08
N ARG A 77 -13.75 -9.98 -3.39
CA ARG A 77 -13.10 -8.85 -2.70
C ARG A 77 -13.44 -7.55 -3.41
N PRO A 78 -13.86 -6.50 -2.70
CA PRO A 78 -14.12 -5.20 -3.31
C PRO A 78 -12.84 -4.64 -3.90
N ILE A 79 -12.98 -3.97 -5.04
CA ILE A 79 -11.86 -3.28 -5.68
C ILE A 79 -12.18 -1.80 -5.68
N PHE A 80 -11.30 -1.00 -5.11
CA PHE A 80 -11.46 0.44 -5.01
C PHE A 80 -10.71 1.13 -6.14
N LYS A 81 -11.25 2.25 -6.64
CA LYS A 81 -10.53 3.07 -7.62
C LYS A 81 -9.34 3.82 -7.01
N SER A 82 -9.45 4.21 -5.75
CA SER A 82 -8.38 4.89 -5.05
C SER A 82 -8.42 4.53 -3.57
N VAL A 83 -7.31 4.81 -2.88
CA VAL A 83 -7.24 4.60 -1.44
C VAL A 83 -8.36 5.37 -0.72
N GLU A 84 -8.70 6.59 -1.17
CA GLU A 84 -9.72 7.48 -0.58
C GLU A 84 -11.12 6.85 -0.43
N LEU A 85 -11.43 5.80 -1.19
CA LEU A 85 -12.70 5.10 -1.13
C LEU A 85 -12.74 3.97 -0.09
N ILE A 86 -11.62 3.73 0.60
CA ILE A 86 -11.53 2.80 1.73
C ILE A 86 -11.88 3.60 2.99
N ASP A 87 -12.91 3.17 3.71
CA ASP A 87 -13.37 3.82 4.95
C ASP A 87 -12.57 3.37 6.18
N GLU A 88 -11.81 2.28 6.04
CA GLU A 88 -10.93 1.72 7.04
C GLU A 88 -9.52 2.36 7.05
N PRO A 89 -8.80 2.31 8.18
CA PRO A 89 -7.41 2.71 8.23
C PRO A 89 -6.56 1.88 7.26
N VAL A 90 -5.61 2.53 6.58
CA VAL A 90 -4.64 1.87 5.68
C VAL A 90 -3.26 2.16 6.23
N ASP A 91 -2.60 1.14 6.79
CA ASP A 91 -1.28 1.29 7.42
C ASP A 91 -0.14 1.15 6.41
N VAL A 92 -0.32 0.26 5.42
CA VAL A 92 0.68 -0.01 4.37
C VAL A 92 0.03 0.13 3.00
N LEU A 93 0.68 0.91 2.14
CA LEU A 93 0.32 1.03 0.73
C LEU A 93 1.39 0.32 -0.11
N SER A 94 1.05 -0.82 -0.71
CA SER A 94 1.94 -1.56 -1.60
C SER A 94 1.60 -1.25 -3.05
N ILE A 95 2.58 -0.74 -3.80
CA ILE A 95 2.39 -0.27 -5.17
C ILE A 95 3.07 -1.25 -6.13
N HIS A 96 2.29 -1.75 -7.08
CA HIS A 96 2.67 -2.78 -8.03
C HIS A 96 2.36 -2.34 -9.47
N GLY A 97 2.89 -3.10 -10.43
CA GLY A 97 2.69 -2.85 -11.85
C GLY A 97 3.32 -1.54 -12.35
N ASN A 98 2.78 -1.03 -13.47
CA ASN A 98 3.23 0.22 -14.09
C ASN A 98 2.47 1.45 -13.58
N VAL A 99 2.20 1.49 -12.27
CA VAL A 99 1.49 2.61 -11.66
C VAL A 99 2.46 3.76 -11.45
N ASP A 100 2.16 4.92 -12.04
CA ASP A 100 2.89 6.15 -11.78
C ASP A 100 2.66 6.59 -10.33
N TYR A 101 3.71 6.55 -9.50
CA TYR A 101 3.66 6.98 -8.10
C TYR A 101 3.13 8.41 -7.97
N TRP A 102 3.50 9.30 -8.90
CA TRP A 102 3.11 10.71 -8.83
C TRP A 102 1.61 10.91 -8.93
N PHE A 103 0.90 10.05 -9.68
CA PHE A 103 -0.56 10.06 -9.72
C PHE A 103 -1.18 9.82 -8.34
N LEU A 104 -0.53 9.00 -7.50
CA LEU A 104 -1.00 8.68 -6.15
C LEU A 104 -0.67 9.76 -5.11
N THR A 105 0.29 10.68 -5.37
CA THR A 105 0.69 11.74 -4.41
C THR A 105 -0.52 12.44 -3.81
N THR A 106 -1.48 12.82 -4.65
CA THR A 106 -2.61 13.66 -4.23
C THR A 106 -3.49 12.88 -3.25
N SER A 107 -3.81 11.63 -3.57
CA SER A 107 -4.63 10.78 -2.70
C SER A 107 -3.92 10.41 -1.40
N ILE A 108 -2.61 10.14 -1.45
CA ILE A 108 -1.81 9.91 -0.25
C ILE A 108 -1.77 11.17 0.62
N SER A 109 -1.50 12.33 0.02
CA SER A 109 -1.42 13.61 0.72
C SER A 109 -2.73 13.97 1.41
N GLN A 110 -3.86 13.78 0.73
CA GLN A 110 -5.18 14.01 1.33
C GLN A 110 -5.43 13.04 2.49
N ARG A 111 -5.17 11.74 2.31
CA ARG A 111 -5.37 10.76 3.38
C ARG A 111 -4.51 11.06 4.60
N MET A 112 -3.26 11.51 4.38
CA MET A 112 -2.37 11.94 5.46
C MET A 112 -2.87 13.18 6.17
N GLN A 113 -3.35 14.19 5.43
CA GLN A 113 -3.86 15.43 6.02
C GLN A 113 -5.06 15.19 6.94
N TRP A 114 -5.95 14.26 6.55
CA TRP A 114 -7.23 14.07 7.24
C TRP A 114 -7.23 12.93 8.25
N TYR A 115 -6.49 11.86 7.99
CA TYR A 115 -6.55 10.63 8.76
C TYR A 115 -5.20 10.21 9.36
N GLY A 116 -4.09 10.48 8.65
CA GLY A 116 -2.75 10.11 9.11
C GLY A 116 -2.53 8.59 9.18
N ASP A 117 -3.27 7.85 8.36
CA ASP A 117 -3.35 6.39 8.46
C ASP A 117 -2.15 5.68 7.83
N ILE A 118 -1.57 6.24 6.76
CA ILE A 118 -0.51 5.58 5.99
C ILE A 118 0.82 5.74 6.70
N LYS A 119 1.45 4.62 7.04
CA LYS A 119 2.74 4.58 7.76
C LYS A 119 3.88 4.18 6.84
N VAL A 120 3.63 3.23 5.93
CA VAL A 120 4.65 2.71 5.02
C VAL A 120 4.13 2.64 3.59
N ILE A 121 4.97 3.06 2.64
CA ILE A 121 4.79 2.80 1.22
C ILE A 121 5.79 1.71 0.82
N CYS A 122 5.26 0.63 0.26
CA CYS A 122 6.02 -0.48 -0.28
C CYS A 122 6.02 -0.38 -1.80
N SER A 123 7.18 -0.49 -2.42
CA SER A 123 7.32 -0.41 -3.88
C SER A 123 8.43 -1.35 -4.37
N SER A 124 8.21 -1.95 -5.55
CA SER A 124 9.18 -2.80 -6.23
C SER A 124 10.39 -2.03 -6.79
N ALA A 125 10.27 -0.72 -6.97
CA ALA A 125 11.32 0.12 -7.52
C ALA A 125 11.23 1.54 -6.92
N PRO A 126 11.90 1.82 -5.80
CA PRO A 126 12.06 3.19 -5.29
C PRO A 126 13.10 3.97 -6.11
N GLU A 127 13.06 3.89 -7.44
CA GLU A 127 14.05 4.53 -8.32
C GLU A 127 13.91 6.06 -8.36
N ASP A 128 12.73 6.59 -8.03
CA ASP A 128 12.51 8.02 -7.93
C ASP A 128 12.86 8.52 -6.51
N GLU A 129 14.14 8.87 -6.32
CA GLU A 129 14.64 9.45 -5.06
C GLU A 129 13.83 10.67 -4.61
N ARG A 130 13.26 11.43 -5.55
CA ARG A 130 12.44 12.59 -5.24
C ARG A 130 11.11 12.15 -4.62
N TRP A 131 10.43 11.17 -5.20
CA TRP A 131 9.22 10.60 -4.62
C TRP A 131 9.47 10.11 -3.19
N VAL A 132 10.56 9.36 -3.00
CA VAL A 132 10.97 8.85 -1.68
C VAL A 132 11.21 9.99 -0.69
N SER A 133 11.94 11.02 -1.11
CA SER A 133 12.21 12.20 -0.27
C SER A 133 10.94 12.95 0.12
N GLU A 134 10.00 13.15 -0.81
CA GLU A 134 8.74 13.84 -0.52
C GLU A 134 7.86 13.03 0.44
N MET A 135 7.80 11.71 0.32
CA MET A 135 7.06 10.86 1.25
C MET A 135 7.66 10.90 2.66
N PHE A 136 8.99 10.96 2.79
CA PHE A 136 9.64 11.18 4.08
C PHE A 136 9.26 12.55 4.69
N ASP A 137 9.06 13.58 3.88
CA ASP A 137 8.60 14.89 4.39
C ASP A 137 7.18 14.84 4.96
N TYR A 138 6.35 13.90 4.49
CA TYR A 138 5.05 13.58 5.08
C TYR A 138 5.13 12.62 6.28
N GLY A 139 6.32 12.18 6.68
CA GLY A 139 6.53 11.25 7.80
C GLY A 139 6.20 9.79 7.48
N ILE A 140 6.17 9.44 6.20
CA ILE A 140 5.91 8.08 5.72
C ILE A 140 7.24 7.39 5.45
N ALA A 141 7.41 6.14 5.90
CA ALA A 141 8.57 5.35 5.51
C ALA A 141 8.37 4.71 4.13
N VAL A 142 9.45 4.57 3.38
CA VAL A 142 9.44 3.85 2.11
C VAL A 142 10.28 2.58 2.25
N ALA A 143 9.68 1.45 1.89
CA ALA A 143 10.26 0.13 1.98
C ALA A 143 10.34 -0.53 0.59
N ASN A 144 11.40 -1.32 0.39
CA ASN A 144 11.54 -2.17 -0.77
C ASN A 144 10.63 -3.40 -0.63
N PHE A 145 9.95 -3.75 -1.71
CA PHE A 145 9.09 -4.91 -1.80
C PHE A 145 9.77 -6.23 -1.42
N ASP A 146 10.99 -6.47 -1.90
CA ASP A 146 11.73 -7.70 -1.64
C ASP A 146 12.05 -7.84 -0.14
N GLU A 147 12.42 -6.75 0.52
CA GLU A 147 12.70 -6.75 1.96
C GLU A 147 11.43 -7.05 2.76
N ILE A 148 10.30 -6.46 2.39
CA ILE A 148 9.00 -6.75 3.02
C ILE A 148 8.61 -8.20 2.82
N SER A 149 8.76 -8.73 1.60
CA SER A 149 8.39 -10.11 1.28
C SER A 149 9.18 -11.09 2.15
N ASN A 150 10.50 -10.87 2.26
CA ASN A 150 11.36 -11.63 3.17
C ASN A 150 10.91 -11.52 4.64
N GLN A 151 10.48 -10.33 5.11
CA GLN A 151 10.00 -10.17 6.48
C GLN A 151 8.69 -10.93 6.73
N LEU A 152 7.77 -10.93 5.78
CA LEU A 152 6.49 -11.62 5.89
C LEU A 152 6.66 -13.14 5.85
N GLU A 153 7.52 -13.66 4.96
CA GLU A 153 7.83 -15.10 4.86
C GLU A 153 8.37 -15.67 6.18
N ASN A 154 9.11 -14.88 6.96
CA ASN A 154 9.63 -15.28 8.27
C ASN A 154 8.56 -15.35 9.38
N GLN A 155 7.31 -14.98 9.10
CA GLN A 155 6.21 -15.01 10.07
C GLN A 155 5.34 -16.27 9.98
N LEU A 156 5.57 -17.13 8.98
CA LEU A 156 4.97 -18.46 8.86
C LEU A 156 5.57 -19.45 9.86
#